data_AF-A0A959TLN6-F1
#
_entry.id   AF-A0A959TLN6-F1
#
_cell.length_a   1.000
_cell.length_b   1.000
_cell.length_c   1.000
_cell.angle_alpha   90.00
_cell.angle_beta   90.00
_cell.angle_gamma   90.00
#
_symmetry.space_group_name_H-M   'P 1'
#
loop_
_entity.id
_entity.type
_entity.pdbx_description
1 polymer ?
#
loop_
_entity_poly.entity_id
_entity_poly.type
_entity_poly.pdbx_seq_one_letter_code
_entity_poly.pdbx_strand_id
1 'polypeptide(L)'
;TTPARPSEIAGATQVPPTTEAGGAGEGVTAEAREVLEAFDRTPKRSDYYTDPSAAPARQVEAVRGLFFTVQVGVYSKPVALDRIFNISPLNTELIDGERIRYTTGIYRSLDEARVRRATTIEKGVTDAFITAYLNGERIPVSKARELIDRLGSAVLVDPAMANP
;
A
#
# COMPACT_ATOMS: atom_id res chain seq x y z
N THR A 1 -54.81 -20.59 10.41
CA THR A 1 -54.50 -19.39 9.61
C THR A 1 -53.44 -18.55 10.30
N THR A 2 -52.22 -18.59 9.76
CA THR A 2 -51.12 -17.57 9.83
C THR A 2 -51.68 -16.14 9.55
N PRO A 3 -51.07 -14.97 9.91
CA PRO A 3 -49.64 -14.61 10.05
C PRO A 3 -49.28 -13.81 11.33
N ALA A 4 -48.05 -13.84 11.88
CA ALA A 4 -46.75 -13.24 11.52
C ALA A 4 -46.40 -11.95 12.29
N ARG A 5 -45.17 -11.94 12.81
CA ARG A 5 -44.35 -10.85 13.42
C ARG A 5 -44.24 -9.63 12.46
N PRO A 6 -43.76 -8.40 12.83
CA PRO A 6 -42.56 -8.16 13.69
C PRO A 6 -42.43 -6.81 14.45
N SER A 7 -41.42 -6.74 15.35
CA SER A 7 -40.74 -5.48 15.71
C SER A 7 -39.24 -5.70 15.88
N GLU A 8 -38.50 -5.00 15.01
CA GLU A 8 -37.21 -4.34 15.19
C GLU A 8 -35.95 -5.18 15.44
N ILE A 9 -35.20 -5.36 14.35
CA ILE A 9 -33.73 -5.44 14.33
C ILE A 9 -33.19 -4.07 13.92
N ALA A 10 -32.45 -3.41 14.80
CA ALA A 10 -31.68 -2.21 14.45
C ALA A 10 -30.23 -2.62 14.11
N GLY A 11 -29.74 -2.15 12.97
CA GLY A 11 -28.31 -2.10 12.65
C GLY A 11 -27.85 -3.08 11.59
N ALA A 12 -28.13 -2.78 10.32
CA ALA A 12 -27.40 -3.34 9.19
C ALA A 12 -26.97 -2.22 8.23
N THR A 13 -25.66 -2.17 8.00
CA THR A 13 -25.04 -1.99 6.68
C THR A 13 -25.28 -0.66 5.95
N GLN A 14 -24.25 0.20 5.98
CA GLN A 14 -24.04 1.14 4.87
C GLN A 14 -23.08 0.50 3.87
N VAL A 15 -23.66 -0.06 2.81
CA VAL A 15 -23.01 -0.21 1.51
C VAL A 15 -23.01 1.17 0.81
N PRO A 16 -21.93 1.60 0.15
CA PRO A 16 -22.00 2.73 -0.76
C PRO A 16 -22.73 2.35 -2.07
N PRO A 17 -23.39 3.31 -2.74
CA PRO A 17 -24.36 3.04 -3.79
C PRO A 17 -23.71 2.74 -5.15
N THR A 18 -24.38 1.86 -5.91
CA THR A 18 -24.22 1.64 -7.36
C THR A 18 -25.15 2.59 -8.12
N THR A 19 -24.75 3.07 -9.31
CA THR A 19 -25.58 3.32 -10.54
C THR A 19 -24.86 4.35 -11.44
N GLU A 20 -24.79 4.33 -12.78
CA GLU A 20 -25.01 3.40 -13.90
C GLU A 20 -24.48 4.10 -15.19
N ALA A 21 -24.18 3.31 -16.22
CA ALA A 21 -24.29 3.58 -17.67
C ALA A 21 -23.31 4.51 -18.44
N GLY A 22 -22.59 3.90 -19.40
CA GLY A 22 -22.41 4.43 -20.76
C GLY A 22 -20.97 4.71 -21.22
N GLY A 23 -20.49 3.98 -22.25
CA GLY A 23 -19.36 4.42 -23.08
C GLY A 23 -18.33 3.34 -23.40
N ALA A 24 -18.44 2.73 -24.57
CA ALA A 24 -17.43 1.87 -25.14
C ALA A 24 -16.14 2.69 -25.45
N GLY A 25 -14.99 2.18 -25.02
CA GLY A 25 -13.71 2.48 -25.67
C GLY A 25 -12.76 3.49 -25.03
N GLU A 26 -12.70 3.67 -23.70
CA GLU A 26 -11.57 4.35 -23.04
C GLU A 26 -11.49 4.03 -21.53
N GLY A 27 -12.04 2.88 -21.14
CA GLY A 27 -12.43 2.50 -19.77
C GLY A 27 -11.30 2.10 -18.82
N VAL A 28 -10.10 2.63 -18.98
CA VAL A 28 -8.98 2.41 -18.03
C VAL A 28 -8.83 3.52 -16.98
N THR A 29 -9.69 4.56 -16.95
CA THR A 29 -9.22 5.86 -16.41
C THR A 29 -10.07 6.58 -15.35
N ALA A 30 -11.34 6.26 -15.10
CA ALA A 30 -12.13 7.02 -14.10
C ALA A 30 -12.10 6.38 -12.70
N GLU A 31 -12.49 5.10 -12.59
CA GLU A 31 -12.61 4.41 -11.31
C GLU A 31 -11.23 4.22 -10.62
N ALA A 32 -10.17 4.01 -11.41
CA ALA A 32 -8.82 3.90 -10.89
C ALA A 32 -8.34 5.23 -10.29
N ARG A 33 -8.64 6.34 -10.97
CA ARG A 33 -8.31 7.69 -10.51
C ARG A 33 -9.11 8.06 -9.27
N GLU A 34 -10.40 7.77 -9.24
CA GLU A 34 -11.26 8.06 -8.09
C GLU A 34 -10.81 7.27 -6.85
N VAL A 35 -10.47 6.00 -7.01
CA VAL A 35 -9.88 5.20 -5.93
C VAL A 35 -8.57 5.86 -5.47
N LEU A 36 -7.65 6.20 -6.37
CA LEU A 36 -6.39 6.85 -6.01
C LEU A 36 -6.58 8.20 -5.31
N GLU A 37 -7.52 9.02 -5.77
CA GLU A 37 -7.88 10.33 -5.19
C GLU A 37 -8.54 10.19 -3.81
N ALA A 38 -9.34 9.15 -3.58
CA ALA A 38 -9.95 8.91 -2.28
C ALA A 38 -8.92 8.67 -1.17
N PHE A 39 -7.74 8.14 -1.52
CA PHE A 39 -6.64 7.85 -0.59
C PHE A 39 -5.65 9.01 -0.38
N ASP A 40 -5.80 10.15 -1.06
CA ASP A 40 -4.86 11.28 -1.01
C ASP A 40 -5.04 12.18 0.25
N ARG A 41 -5.93 11.83 1.19
CA ARG A 41 -6.47 12.80 2.16
C ARG A 41 -5.57 13.21 3.32
N THR A 42 -4.30 12.83 3.37
CA THR A 42 -3.42 13.35 4.42
C THR A 42 -2.00 13.55 3.91
N PRO A 43 -1.49 14.78 3.78
CA PRO A 43 -0.06 15.01 3.66
C PRO A 43 0.56 14.58 4.99
N LYS A 44 1.10 13.36 5.04
CA LYS A 44 2.08 13.03 6.05
C LYS A 44 3.30 13.91 5.77
N ARG A 45 3.95 14.35 6.84
CA ARG A 45 5.18 15.17 6.77
C ARG A 45 6.17 14.41 5.88
N SER A 46 6.82 15.04 4.90
CA SER A 46 7.84 14.40 4.06
C SER A 46 9.27 14.64 4.56
N ASP A 47 9.48 15.68 5.40
CA ASP A 47 10.81 16.12 5.85
C ASP A 47 11.39 15.30 7.03
N TYR A 48 10.68 14.26 7.48
CA TYR A 48 11.12 13.39 8.59
C TYR A 48 12.32 12.52 8.24
N TYR A 49 12.65 12.39 6.95
CA TYR A 49 13.69 11.51 6.44
C TYR A 49 14.70 12.28 5.57
N THR A 50 15.31 13.30 6.17
CA THR A 50 16.26 14.20 5.49
C THR A 50 17.71 13.99 5.96
N ASP A 51 17.95 12.97 6.78
CA ASP A 51 19.27 12.74 7.36
C ASP A 51 20.23 12.12 6.32
N PRO A 52 21.33 12.80 5.94
CA PRO A 52 22.27 12.32 4.92
C PRO A 52 23.07 11.09 5.38
N SER A 53 23.05 10.76 6.67
CA SER A 53 23.70 9.57 7.22
C SER A 53 22.76 8.35 7.23
N ALA A 54 21.49 8.53 6.91
CA ALA A 54 20.49 7.47 6.87
C ALA A 54 20.57 6.65 5.58
N ALA A 55 19.96 5.46 5.59
CA ALA A 55 19.85 4.64 4.39
C ALA A 55 19.11 5.41 3.27
N PRO A 56 19.52 5.33 2.00
CA PRO A 56 18.71 5.88 0.92
C PRO A 56 17.36 5.13 0.87
N ALA A 57 16.29 5.84 1.21
CA ALA A 57 14.95 5.29 1.24
C ALA A 57 13.97 6.22 0.54
N ARG A 58 13.00 5.60 -0.13
CA ARG A 58 11.94 6.31 -0.83
C ARG A 58 10.75 6.51 0.10
N GLN A 59 10.23 7.72 0.22
CA GLN A 59 8.99 7.94 0.97
C GLN A 59 7.82 7.30 0.21
N VAL A 60 7.04 6.45 0.87
CA VAL A 60 5.86 5.80 0.24
C VAL A 60 4.82 6.82 -0.21
N GLU A 61 4.80 7.99 0.43
CA GLU A 61 3.92 9.12 0.14
C GLU A 61 4.23 9.77 -1.22
N ALA A 62 5.48 9.69 -1.68
CA ALA A 62 5.88 10.15 -3.00
C ALA A 62 5.51 9.14 -4.11
N VAL A 63 5.01 7.95 -3.73
CA VAL A 63 4.69 6.87 -4.66
C VAL A 63 3.20 6.88 -4.95
N ARG A 64 2.88 7.25 -6.19
CA ARG A 64 1.51 7.16 -6.72
C ARG A 64 1.26 5.77 -7.29
N GLY A 65 0.04 5.29 -7.13
CA GLY A 65 -0.37 3.94 -7.57
C GLY A 65 -0.27 2.88 -6.48
N LEU A 66 -0.63 1.67 -6.87
CA LEU A 66 -0.72 0.48 -6.07
C LEU A 66 0.55 -0.35 -6.23
N PHE A 67 1.16 -0.71 -5.11
CA PHE A 67 2.34 -1.55 -5.10
C PHE A 67 2.39 -2.42 -3.85
N PHE A 68 3.10 -3.53 -3.96
CA PHE A 68 3.43 -4.40 -2.86
C PHE A 68 4.84 -4.07 -2.36
N THR A 69 5.02 -4.17 -1.06
CA THR A 69 6.30 -3.96 -0.39
C THR A 69 6.42 -4.96 0.76
N VAL A 70 7.64 -5.20 1.22
CA VAL A 70 7.87 -6.08 2.35
C VAL A 70 8.27 -5.24 3.56
N GLN A 71 7.55 -5.37 4.67
CA GLN A 71 7.93 -4.67 5.89
C GLN A 71 9.22 -5.27 6.45
N VAL A 72 10.18 -4.40 6.73
CA VAL A 72 11.46 -4.74 7.37
C VAL A 72 11.35 -4.51 8.88
N GLY A 73 10.81 -3.36 9.29
CA GLY A 73 10.69 -3.02 10.70
C GLY A 73 10.20 -1.60 10.92
N VAL A 74 10.03 -1.22 12.18
CA VAL A 74 9.64 0.14 12.57
C VAL A 74 10.69 0.66 13.55
N TYR A 75 11.25 1.83 13.26
CA TYR A 75 12.28 2.45 14.09
C TYR A 75 11.89 3.87 14.43
N SER A 76 12.21 4.33 15.64
CA SER A 76 11.94 5.70 16.07
C SER A 76 12.93 6.73 15.51
N LYS A 77 13.96 6.30 14.78
CA LYS A 77 15.01 7.17 14.23
C LYS A 77 15.41 6.74 12.82
N PRO A 78 15.93 7.68 12.00
CA PRO A 78 16.64 7.36 10.77
C PRO A 78 17.82 6.43 11.08
N VAL A 79 17.86 5.27 10.44
CA VAL A 79 18.93 4.29 10.60
C VAL A 79 19.67 4.08 9.27
N ALA A 80 20.98 3.89 9.38
CA ALA A 80 21.84 3.60 8.23
C ALA A 80 21.52 2.21 7.63
N LEU A 81 21.87 2.02 6.35
CA LEU A 81 21.64 0.79 5.58
C LEU A 81 22.19 -0.46 6.31
N ASP A 82 23.35 -0.31 6.95
CA ASP A 82 24.00 -1.38 7.71
C ASP A 82 23.18 -1.85 8.92
N ARG A 83 22.44 -0.92 9.55
CA ARG A 83 21.55 -1.20 10.69
C ARG A 83 20.22 -1.84 10.28
N ILE A 84 19.89 -1.85 8.99
CA ILE A 84 18.69 -2.47 8.43
C ILE A 84 19.03 -3.67 7.55
N PHE A 85 20.09 -4.41 7.93
CA PHE A 85 20.51 -5.66 7.27
C PHE A 85 20.99 -5.49 5.82
N ASN A 86 21.48 -4.29 5.49
CA ASN A 86 21.90 -3.95 4.12
C ASN A 86 20.84 -4.32 3.08
N ILE A 87 19.57 -4.04 3.41
CA ILE A 87 18.43 -4.25 2.54
C ILE A 87 18.26 -3.00 1.67
N SER A 88 18.48 -3.14 0.37
CA SER A 88 18.25 -2.08 -0.63
C SER A 88 17.48 -2.65 -1.82
N PRO A 89 16.52 -1.92 -2.40
CA PRO A 89 16.06 -0.57 -2.03
C PRO A 89 15.08 -0.56 -0.84
N LEU A 90 15.03 0.56 -0.12
CA LEU A 90 14.11 0.79 1.00
C LEU A 90 13.03 1.81 0.69
N ASN A 91 11.91 1.67 1.37
CA ASN A 91 10.90 2.71 1.49
C ASN A 91 10.66 3.04 2.95
N THR A 92 10.37 4.30 3.23
CA THR A 92 10.02 4.82 4.55
C THR A 92 8.61 5.37 4.55
N GLU A 93 7.93 5.16 5.67
CA GLU A 93 6.63 5.74 5.96
C GLU A 93 6.68 6.34 7.36
N LEU A 94 6.28 7.60 7.51
CA LEU A 94 6.05 8.18 8.82
C LEU A 94 4.75 7.60 9.40
N ILE A 95 4.82 6.98 10.57
CA ILE A 95 3.66 6.51 11.31
C ILE A 95 3.44 7.36 12.55
N ASP A 96 2.25 7.23 13.14
CA ASP A 96 1.86 7.99 14.31
C ASP A 96 2.83 7.81 15.50
N GLY A 97 3.21 8.93 16.13
CA GLY A 97 4.20 8.97 17.20
C GLY A 97 5.66 9.01 16.74
N GLU A 98 5.97 9.78 15.68
CA GLU A 98 7.34 10.08 15.21
C GLU A 98 8.19 8.83 14.91
N ARG A 99 7.53 7.73 14.53
CA ARG A 99 8.19 6.48 14.17
C ARG A 99 8.21 6.33 12.66
N ILE A 100 9.27 5.73 12.17
CA ILE A 100 9.50 5.49 10.74
C ILE A 100 9.37 4.00 10.51
N ARG A 101 8.38 3.61 9.70
CA ARG A 101 8.26 2.25 9.20
C ARG A 101 9.17 2.12 7.98
N TYR A 102 10.01 1.09 8.00
CA TYR A 102 10.87 0.71 6.90
C TYR A 102 10.29 -0.51 6.21
N THR A 103 10.17 -0.39 4.90
CA THR A 103 9.79 -1.47 4.02
C THR A 103 10.83 -1.57 2.91
N THR A 104 10.83 -2.66 2.16
CA THR A 104 11.79 -2.87 1.07
C THR A 104 11.11 -3.22 -0.23
N GLY A 105 11.56 -2.53 -1.27
CA GLY A 105 11.16 -2.73 -2.65
C GLY A 105 9.74 -2.29 -2.97
N ILE A 106 9.50 -2.18 -4.26
CA ILE A 106 8.22 -1.83 -4.85
C ILE A 106 7.95 -2.86 -5.91
N TYR A 107 6.94 -3.67 -5.66
CA TYR A 107 6.59 -4.84 -6.46
C TYR A 107 5.21 -4.63 -7.05
N ARG A 108 5.03 -5.00 -8.31
CA ARG A 108 3.70 -4.97 -8.92
C ARG A 108 2.96 -6.29 -8.74
N SER A 109 3.69 -7.35 -8.41
CA SER A 109 3.14 -8.67 -8.15
C SER A 109 3.45 -9.20 -6.76
N LEU A 110 2.51 -9.99 -6.25
CA LEU A 110 2.68 -10.73 -5.00
C LEU A 110 3.82 -11.75 -5.04
N ASP A 111 4.08 -12.32 -6.23
CA ASP A 111 5.15 -13.29 -6.43
C ASP A 111 6.53 -12.65 -6.21
N GLU A 112 6.77 -11.50 -6.84
CA GLU A 112 7.99 -10.72 -6.65
C GLU A 112 8.19 -10.31 -5.18
N ALA A 113 7.11 -9.84 -4.53
CA ALA A 113 7.13 -9.49 -3.13
C ALA A 113 7.41 -10.70 -2.22
N ARG A 114 6.96 -11.90 -2.60
CA ARG A 114 7.22 -13.16 -1.88
C ARG A 114 8.68 -13.57 -2.01
N VAL A 115 9.26 -13.49 -3.22
CA VAL A 115 10.69 -13.73 -3.43
C VAL A 115 11.50 -12.77 -2.56
N ARG A 116 11.16 -11.47 -2.59
CA ARG A 116 11.84 -10.48 -1.74
C ARG A 116 11.70 -10.78 -0.26
N ARG A 117 10.51 -11.18 0.18
CA ARG A 117 10.26 -11.55 1.57
C ARG A 117 11.19 -12.68 2.00
N ALA A 118 11.34 -13.72 1.18
CA ALA A 118 12.26 -14.82 1.46
C ALA A 118 13.70 -14.30 1.67
N THR A 119 14.22 -13.50 0.74
CA THR A 119 15.56 -12.88 0.87
C THR A 119 15.69 -11.98 2.10
N THR A 120 14.61 -11.28 2.47
CA THR A 120 14.58 -10.39 3.63
C THR A 120 14.64 -11.18 4.94
N ILE A 121 13.96 -12.34 4.99
CA ILE A 121 14.05 -13.29 6.09
C ILE A 121 15.46 -13.88 6.20
N GLU A 122 16.05 -14.29 5.07
CA GLU A 122 17.43 -14.80 5.03
C GLU A 122 18.46 -13.78 5.53
N LYS A 123 18.22 -12.49 5.31
CA LYS A 123 19.06 -11.40 5.80
C LYS A 123 18.95 -11.17 7.32
N GLY A 124 17.94 -11.72 7.99
CA GLY A 124 17.75 -11.60 9.43
C GLY A 124 16.41 -11.00 9.87
N VAL A 125 15.53 -10.64 8.94
CA VAL A 125 14.20 -10.08 9.25
C VAL A 125 13.16 -11.21 9.26
N THR A 126 13.14 -11.98 10.35
CA THR A 126 12.25 -13.15 10.48
C THR A 126 10.77 -12.80 10.45
N ASP A 127 10.40 -11.59 10.87
CA ASP A 127 9.02 -11.08 10.86
C ASP A 127 8.67 -10.29 9.59
N ALA A 128 9.40 -10.50 8.49
CA ALA A 128 9.10 -9.79 7.24
C ALA A 128 7.71 -10.20 6.71
N PHE A 129 6.87 -9.23 6.38
CA PHE A 129 5.53 -9.47 5.83
C PHE A 129 5.23 -8.61 4.61
N ILE A 130 4.44 -9.14 3.69
CA ILE A 130 4.03 -8.42 2.48
C ILE A 130 2.85 -7.52 2.83
N THR A 131 2.98 -6.26 2.44
CA THR A 131 1.97 -5.22 2.59
C THR A 131 1.73 -4.59 1.23
N ALA A 132 0.52 -4.08 1.00
CA ALA A 132 0.25 -3.25 -0.17
C ALA A 132 0.11 -1.79 0.25
N TYR A 133 0.58 -0.90 -0.61
CA TYR A 133 0.37 0.52 -0.52
C TYR A 133 -0.36 0.99 -1.76
N LEU A 134 -1.24 1.96 -1.59
CA LEU A 134 -2.02 2.58 -2.62
C LEU A 134 -1.95 4.09 -2.38
N ASN A 135 -1.28 4.80 -3.28
CA ASN A 135 -1.09 6.24 -3.17
C ASN A 135 -0.48 6.69 -1.81
N GLY A 136 0.49 5.91 -1.30
CA GLY A 136 1.10 6.15 0.01
C GLY A 136 0.28 5.70 1.21
N GLU A 137 -0.98 5.28 1.03
CA GLU A 137 -1.77 4.67 2.09
C GLU A 137 -1.60 3.15 2.12
N ARG A 138 -1.45 2.59 3.31
CA ARG A 138 -1.34 1.15 3.50
C ARG A 138 -2.69 0.46 3.37
N ILE A 139 -2.80 -0.48 2.44
CA ILE A 139 -3.99 -1.32 2.26
C ILE A 139 -3.66 -2.81 2.45
N PRO A 140 -4.63 -3.65 2.85
CA PRO A 140 -4.40 -5.08 2.93
C PRO A 140 -4.20 -5.68 1.53
N VAL A 141 -3.35 -6.70 1.45
CA VAL A 141 -3.00 -7.39 0.19
C VAL A 141 -4.24 -7.91 -0.54
N SER A 142 -5.24 -8.41 0.19
CA SER A 142 -6.51 -8.86 -0.40
C SER A 142 -7.21 -7.72 -1.15
N LYS A 143 -7.31 -6.54 -0.52
CA LYS A 143 -7.93 -5.37 -1.15
C LYS A 143 -7.14 -4.89 -2.36
N ALA A 144 -5.82 -4.92 -2.26
CA ALA A 144 -4.95 -4.57 -3.37
C ALA A 144 -5.19 -5.50 -4.58
N ARG A 145 -5.32 -6.80 -4.33
CA ARG A 145 -5.62 -7.78 -5.37
C ARG A 145 -6.99 -7.58 -5.99
N GLU A 146 -8.01 -7.26 -5.19
CA GLU A 146 -9.34 -6.89 -5.71
C GLU A 146 -9.28 -5.66 -6.61
N LEU A 147 -8.50 -4.64 -6.23
CA LEU A 147 -8.33 -3.43 -7.06
C LEU A 147 -7.62 -3.75 -8.38
N ILE A 148 -6.58 -4.58 -8.37
CA ILE A 148 -5.90 -5.02 -9.60
C ILE A 148 -6.84 -5.86 -10.47
N ASP A 149 -7.64 -6.74 -9.88
CA ASP A 149 -8.59 -7.58 -10.62
C ASP A 149 -9.68 -6.74 -11.30
N ARG A 150 -10.19 -5.73 -10.57
CA ARG A 150 -11.25 -4.84 -11.06
C ARG A 150 -10.76 -3.77 -12.04
N LEU A 151 -9.60 -3.17 -11.79
CA LEU A 151 -9.11 -1.96 -12.48
C LEU A 151 -7.91 -2.25 -13.38
N GLY A 152 -7.37 -3.47 -13.33
CA GLY A 152 -6.22 -3.91 -14.11
C GLY A 152 -4.90 -3.26 -13.67
N SER A 153 -3.98 -3.15 -14.63
CA SER A 153 -2.66 -2.55 -14.41
C SER A 153 -2.70 -1.03 -14.19
N ALA A 154 -3.83 -0.38 -14.45
CA ALA A 154 -3.96 1.08 -14.39
C ALA A 154 -3.86 1.63 -12.95
N VAL A 155 -4.20 0.83 -11.95
CA VAL A 155 -3.98 1.20 -10.54
C VAL A 155 -2.57 0.94 -10.07
N LEU A 156 -1.77 0.12 -10.77
CA LEU A 156 -0.43 -0.23 -10.33
C LEU A 156 0.52 0.96 -10.43
N VAL A 157 1.51 0.98 -9.56
CA VAL A 157 2.63 1.93 -9.62
C VAL A 157 3.35 1.86 -10.96
N ASP A 158 3.86 3.00 -11.43
CA ASP A 158 4.55 3.11 -12.71
C ASP A 158 5.70 2.11 -12.89
N PRO A 159 5.83 1.50 -14.08
CA PRO A 159 7.04 1.38 -14.87
C PRO A 159 8.38 1.48 -14.16
N ALA A 160 8.80 2.74 -14.17
CA ALA A 160 10.11 3.20 -13.76
C ALA A 160 10.27 3.29 -12.24
N MET A 161 9.16 3.15 -11.50
CA MET A 161 9.13 3.30 -10.04
C MET A 161 9.09 1.95 -9.31
N ALA A 162 8.79 0.85 -10.00
CA ALA A 162 9.01 -0.48 -9.44
C ALA A 162 10.48 -0.87 -9.61
N ASN A 163 10.96 -1.73 -8.73
CA ASN A 163 12.35 -2.18 -8.81
C ASN A 163 12.59 -2.95 -10.12
N PRO A 164 13.70 -2.68 -10.83
CA PRO A 164 14.14 -3.50 -11.95
C PRO A 164 14.67 -4.87 -11.50
#